data_AF-A0AAU4GS14-F1
#
_entry.id   AF-A0AAU4GS14-F1
#
_cell.length_a   1.000
_cell.length_b   1.000
_cell.length_c   1.000
_cell.angle_alpha   90.00
_cell.angle_beta   90.00
_cell.angle_gamma   90.00
#
_symmetry.space_group_name_H-M   'P 1'
#
loop_
_entity.id
_entity.type
_entity.pdbx_description
1 polymer ?
#
loop_
_entity_poly.entity_id
_entity_poly.type
_entity_poly.pdbx_seq_one_letter_code
_entity_poly.pdbx_strand_id
1 'polypeptide(L)'
;MAAVLPREWFGIEKDPLLADLQTGPHGLKGQVPLEFIDLGGPDDAPAGSVTYLWTSVNSPRSGPVRVIAGSRAEYSVWLNGAEAIRQAKALAPASFPPWEVPDYRSPQRLAEASVLRGSNSVLARFVHSGDRRLRGYFVVESADLPVNPPLPHDAPPSLRWWAGDCPALSFDPEPGREPDWTDYVLTTPPGLTGVTVTVYGDVRVRSAAGAPDRIRTALTTGGARRVDAEWNRAISSSGALRLRVRPDAGRWGGSAFREPVAFRCANGVARLGDWSWIGLAAYSGAATYTRTITIRRVLEGRVRLSLGEVCATASLTVNGQLVGTTMSPPHEFDVTGLIRRGRNVIQIEVANTLANFYSTLPTPYVLDGQLRSGLLGPVILSHGGG
;
A
#
# COMPACT_ATOMS: atom_id res chain seq x y z
N MET A 1 19.63 13.00 -21.31
CA MET A 1 19.34 13.59 -19.99
C MET A 1 18.29 12.71 -19.35
N ALA A 2 18.69 11.78 -18.46
CA ALA A 2 17.74 10.89 -17.80
C ALA A 2 17.01 11.70 -16.74
N ALA A 3 15.78 12.12 -17.05
CA ALA A 3 14.92 12.72 -16.05
C ALA A 3 14.54 11.62 -15.06
N VAL A 4 15.15 11.63 -13.88
CA VAL A 4 14.60 10.95 -12.72
C VAL A 4 13.34 11.72 -12.39
N LEU A 5 12.20 11.18 -12.82
CA LEU A 5 10.93 11.86 -12.64
C LEU A 5 10.62 11.93 -11.12
N PRO A 6 10.21 13.09 -10.58
CA PRO A 6 10.04 13.29 -9.14
C PRO A 6 8.99 12.33 -8.54
N ARG A 7 9.19 11.89 -7.28
CA ARG A 7 8.27 11.00 -6.53
C ARG A 7 6.83 11.52 -6.47
N GLU A 8 6.65 12.84 -6.58
CA GLU A 8 5.35 13.51 -6.56
C GLU A 8 4.55 13.37 -7.87
N TRP A 9 5.07 12.68 -8.89
CA TRP A 9 4.49 12.54 -10.23
C TRP A 9 3.97 11.13 -10.56
N PHE A 10 4.12 10.13 -9.67
CA PHE A 10 3.69 8.75 -9.94
C PHE A 10 2.88 8.16 -8.80
N GLY A 11 1.86 7.41 -9.19
CA GLY A 11 0.92 6.77 -8.28
C GLY A 11 -0.41 6.63 -9.00
N ILE A 12 -1.05 5.49 -8.81
CA ILE A 12 -2.37 5.20 -9.38
C ILE A 12 -3.45 6.18 -8.83
N GLU A 13 -3.16 6.90 -7.74
CA GLU A 13 -3.96 8.02 -7.21
C GLU A 13 -3.99 9.26 -8.12
N LYS A 14 -3.00 9.43 -9.00
CA LYS A 14 -2.95 10.47 -10.04
C LYS A 14 -3.14 9.89 -11.44
N ASP A 15 -3.61 8.64 -11.51
CA ASP A 15 -3.91 7.97 -12.76
C ASP A 15 -5.19 8.59 -13.38
N PRO A 16 -5.09 9.32 -14.49
CA PRO A 16 -6.22 9.89 -15.20
C PRO A 16 -7.14 8.82 -15.77
N LEU A 17 -6.75 7.56 -15.98
CA LEU A 17 -7.73 6.52 -16.27
C LEU A 17 -8.65 6.27 -15.07
N LEU A 18 -8.15 6.41 -13.83
CA LEU A 18 -9.02 6.30 -12.65
C LEU A 18 -9.83 7.57 -12.40
N ALA A 19 -9.27 8.74 -12.72
CA ALA A 19 -9.99 10.01 -12.63
C ALA A 19 -11.00 10.22 -13.79
N ASP A 20 -10.60 9.90 -15.03
CA ASP A 20 -11.32 10.17 -16.28
C ASP A 20 -12.24 9.02 -16.72
N LEU A 21 -11.90 7.73 -16.54
CA LEU A 21 -12.80 6.63 -16.97
C LEU A 21 -14.08 6.49 -16.13
N GLN A 22 -14.31 7.36 -15.15
CA GLN A 22 -15.47 7.24 -14.25
C GLN A 22 -15.64 5.80 -13.74
N THR A 23 -14.59 5.23 -13.14
CA THR A 23 -14.76 4.25 -12.05
C THR A 23 -15.44 4.92 -10.85
N GLY A 24 -16.58 5.59 -11.08
CA GLY A 24 -17.44 6.34 -10.18
C GLY A 24 -16.79 7.31 -9.18
N PRO A 25 -17.61 8.01 -8.39
CA PRO A 25 -17.23 8.48 -7.05
C PRO A 25 -17.07 7.33 -6.03
N HIS A 26 -16.96 6.07 -6.49
CA HIS A 26 -17.10 4.85 -5.69
C HIS A 26 -16.00 3.80 -5.97
N GLY A 27 -14.90 4.17 -6.63
CA GLY A 27 -13.73 3.30 -6.83
C GLY A 27 -13.83 2.33 -8.01
N LEU A 28 -12.77 1.53 -8.19
CA LEU A 28 -12.59 0.55 -9.26
C LEU A 28 -13.83 -0.36 -9.38
N LYS A 29 -14.66 -0.18 -10.42
CA LYS A 29 -15.81 -1.04 -10.75
C LYS A 29 -15.37 -2.39 -11.33
N GLY A 30 -14.48 -3.09 -10.63
CA GLY A 30 -14.01 -4.44 -10.97
C GLY A 30 -13.11 -4.57 -12.20
N GLN A 31 -12.76 -3.48 -12.91
CA GLN A 31 -11.88 -3.53 -14.07
C GLN A 31 -10.64 -2.66 -13.86
N VAL A 32 -9.47 -3.31 -13.82
CA VAL A 32 -8.17 -2.63 -13.83
C VAL A 32 -7.73 -2.49 -15.29
N PRO A 33 -7.51 -1.26 -15.81
CA PRO A 33 -7.00 -1.06 -17.16
C PRO A 33 -5.67 -1.78 -17.40
N LEU A 34 -5.40 -2.17 -18.65
CA LEU A 34 -4.13 -2.82 -19.00
C LEU A 34 -2.99 -1.80 -19.08
N GLU A 35 -3.32 -0.54 -19.38
CA GLU A 35 -2.42 0.58 -19.59
C GLU A 35 -1.84 1.10 -18.27
N PHE A 36 -0.76 0.50 -17.79
CA PHE A 36 -0.06 0.94 -16.58
C PHE A 36 1.07 1.95 -16.83
N ILE A 37 1.40 2.26 -18.10
CA ILE A 37 2.36 3.30 -18.48
C ILE A 37 1.60 4.57 -18.78
N ASP A 38 1.97 5.66 -18.10
CA ASP A 38 1.46 7.00 -18.31
C ASP A 38 2.63 7.96 -18.54
N LEU A 39 2.62 8.62 -19.70
CA LEU A 39 3.70 9.52 -20.11
C LEU A 39 3.24 10.99 -20.20
N GLY A 40 2.09 11.33 -19.62
CA GLY A 40 1.61 12.72 -19.56
C GLY A 40 0.73 13.13 -20.75
N GLY A 41 0.20 14.35 -20.64
CA GLY A 41 -0.71 15.00 -21.58
C GLY A 41 -0.04 15.95 -22.59
N PRO A 42 -0.83 16.60 -23.46
CA PRO A 42 -0.34 17.58 -24.42
C PRO A 42 0.45 18.74 -23.79
N ASP A 43 0.08 19.13 -22.57
CA ASP A 43 0.76 20.19 -21.81
C ASP A 43 2.16 19.74 -21.32
N ASP A 44 2.37 18.43 -21.16
CA ASP A 44 3.64 17.85 -20.71
C ASP A 44 4.61 17.63 -21.89
N ALA A 45 4.08 17.28 -23.07
CA ALA A 45 4.87 16.97 -24.26
C ALA A 45 4.13 17.32 -25.57
N PRO A 46 4.72 18.17 -26.44
CA PRO A 46 4.13 18.53 -27.73
C PRO A 46 3.90 17.34 -28.68
N ALA A 47 2.97 17.50 -29.63
CA ALA A 47 2.75 16.54 -30.71
C ALA A 47 4.05 16.17 -31.44
N GLY A 48 4.26 14.89 -31.70
CA GLY A 48 5.46 14.35 -32.34
C GLY A 48 6.66 14.16 -31.40
N SER A 49 6.57 14.63 -30.14
CA SER A 49 7.60 14.34 -29.13
C SER A 49 7.73 12.84 -28.93
N VAL A 50 8.95 12.37 -28.65
CA VAL A 50 9.23 10.94 -28.51
C VAL A 50 9.75 10.65 -27.11
N THR A 51 9.12 9.70 -26.42
CA THR A 51 9.59 9.19 -25.14
C THR A 51 10.13 7.77 -25.31
N TYR A 52 11.32 7.54 -24.76
CA TYR A 52 11.94 6.22 -24.68
C TYR A 52 11.92 5.71 -23.25
N LEU A 53 11.46 4.49 -23.07
CA LEU A 53 11.55 3.74 -21.82
C LEU A 53 12.54 2.59 -22.03
N TRP A 54 13.56 2.54 -21.18
CA TRP A 54 14.56 1.47 -21.21
C TRP A 54 14.53 0.72 -19.89
N THR A 55 14.47 -0.60 -19.99
CA THR A 55 14.46 -1.52 -18.84
C THR A 55 14.98 -2.88 -19.29
N SER A 56 14.91 -3.88 -18.43
CA SER A 56 15.09 -5.27 -18.81
C SER A 56 13.98 -6.15 -18.25
N VAL A 57 13.84 -7.37 -18.77
CA VAL A 57 13.06 -8.44 -18.16
C VAL A 57 13.96 -9.61 -17.80
N ASN A 58 13.76 -10.18 -16.62
CA ASN A 58 14.53 -11.35 -16.19
C ASN A 58 13.78 -12.63 -16.55
N SER A 59 14.42 -13.52 -17.31
CA SER A 59 13.87 -14.82 -17.68
C SER A 59 14.61 -15.97 -16.97
N PRO A 60 13.90 -16.92 -16.35
CA PRO A 60 14.53 -18.09 -15.72
C PRO A 60 15.14 -19.07 -16.73
N ARG A 61 14.75 -18.98 -18.01
CA ARG A 61 15.19 -19.86 -19.10
C ARG A 61 15.35 -19.10 -20.41
N SER A 62 16.17 -19.63 -21.31
CA SER A 62 16.14 -19.21 -22.71
C SER A 62 14.95 -19.86 -23.41
N GLY A 63 14.34 -19.19 -24.38
CA GLY A 63 13.26 -19.78 -25.17
C GLY A 63 12.26 -18.78 -25.73
N PRO A 64 11.19 -19.29 -26.36
CA PRO A 64 10.17 -18.47 -26.99
C PRO A 64 9.32 -17.73 -25.95
N VAL A 65 9.03 -16.48 -26.26
CA VAL A 65 8.14 -15.60 -25.48
C VAL A 65 7.16 -14.90 -26.40
N ARG A 66 6.12 -14.35 -25.82
CA ARG A 66 5.22 -13.41 -26.48
C ARG A 66 5.43 -12.02 -25.90
N VAL A 67 5.66 -11.05 -26.77
CA VAL A 67 5.61 -9.63 -26.42
C VAL A 67 4.20 -9.13 -26.70
N ILE A 68 3.54 -8.67 -25.65
CA ILE A 68 2.22 -8.06 -25.74
C ILE A 68 2.40 -6.58 -25.51
N ALA A 69 1.84 -5.74 -26.38
CA ALA A 69 1.86 -4.30 -26.19
C ALA A 69 0.55 -3.66 -26.65
N GLY A 70 0.25 -2.50 -26.07
CA GLY A 70 -0.91 -1.71 -26.43
C GLY A 70 -0.66 -0.24 -26.13
N SER A 71 -1.01 0.60 -27.10
CA SER A 71 -1.21 2.03 -26.93
C SER A 71 -2.11 2.52 -28.06
N ARG A 72 -2.82 3.62 -27.84
CA ARG A 72 -3.48 4.36 -28.92
C ARG A 72 -2.48 5.19 -29.73
N ALA A 73 -1.31 5.51 -29.17
CA ALA A 73 -0.26 6.25 -29.85
C ALA A 73 0.52 5.39 -30.86
N GLU A 74 1.40 6.00 -31.63
CA GLU A 74 2.47 5.26 -32.33
C GLU A 74 3.45 4.72 -31.28
N TYR A 75 3.80 3.44 -31.41
CA TYR A 75 4.79 2.82 -30.53
C TYR A 75 5.58 1.73 -31.24
N SER A 76 6.77 1.48 -30.71
CA SER A 76 7.62 0.32 -31.04
C SER A 76 8.24 -0.22 -29.76
N VAL A 77 8.33 -1.55 -29.65
CA VAL A 77 9.03 -2.23 -28.56
C VAL A 77 10.08 -3.15 -29.16
N TRP A 78 11.31 -3.01 -28.68
CA TRP A 78 12.44 -3.86 -29.03
C TRP A 78 12.80 -4.76 -27.86
N LEU A 79 13.10 -6.02 -28.16
CA LEU A 79 13.62 -7.01 -27.22
C LEU A 79 15.01 -7.43 -27.69
N ASN A 80 16.02 -7.28 -26.84
CA ASN A 80 17.42 -7.59 -27.16
C ASN A 80 17.91 -6.92 -28.47
N GLY A 81 17.44 -5.70 -28.75
CA GLY A 81 17.80 -4.92 -29.93
C GLY A 81 17.01 -5.24 -31.21
N ALA A 82 16.20 -6.32 -31.24
CA ALA A 82 15.32 -6.63 -32.36
C ALA A 82 13.93 -6.00 -32.16
N GLU A 83 13.34 -5.39 -33.19
CA GLU A 83 11.97 -4.83 -33.11
C GLU A 83 10.99 -6.00 -32.97
N ALA A 84 10.39 -6.14 -31.79
CA ALA A 84 9.49 -7.23 -31.47
C ALA A 84 8.06 -6.90 -31.90
N ILE A 85 7.60 -5.66 -31.66
CA ILE A 85 6.24 -5.25 -31.98
C ILE A 85 6.16 -3.76 -32.28
N ARG A 86 5.32 -3.40 -33.26
CA ARG A 86 5.14 -2.01 -33.70
C ARG A 86 3.69 -1.68 -34.04
N GLN A 87 3.28 -0.48 -33.68
CA GLN A 87 2.14 0.23 -34.24
C GLN A 87 2.63 1.51 -34.90
N ALA A 88 2.68 1.51 -36.24
CA ALA A 88 3.30 2.58 -37.01
C ALA A 88 2.44 3.86 -37.12
N LYS A 89 1.18 3.84 -36.69
CA LYS A 89 0.26 4.98 -36.73
C LYS A 89 -0.54 5.04 -35.45
N ALA A 90 -0.71 6.25 -34.91
CA ALA A 90 -1.68 6.48 -33.84
C ALA A 90 -3.10 6.15 -34.33
N LEU A 91 -3.91 5.65 -33.40
CA LEU A 91 -5.34 5.43 -33.63
C LEU A 91 -6.06 6.77 -33.51
N ALA A 92 -7.16 6.91 -34.26
CA ALA A 92 -8.02 8.08 -34.14
C ALA A 92 -8.50 8.24 -32.68
N PRO A 93 -8.66 9.48 -32.18
CA PRO A 93 -9.21 9.72 -30.85
C PRO A 93 -10.60 9.06 -30.71
N ALA A 94 -10.88 8.45 -29.55
CA ALA A 94 -12.18 7.82 -29.25
C ALA A 94 -12.75 8.32 -27.92
N SER A 95 -14.07 8.37 -27.76
CA SER A 95 -14.69 8.84 -26.53
C SER A 95 -15.90 8.00 -26.17
N PHE A 96 -16.23 7.96 -24.87
CA PHE A 96 -17.43 7.33 -24.36
C PHE A 96 -18.60 8.33 -24.34
N PRO A 97 -19.75 8.00 -24.95
CA PRO A 97 -20.97 8.78 -24.78
C PRO A 97 -21.58 8.59 -23.38
N PRO A 98 -22.42 9.52 -22.90
CA PRO A 98 -22.84 10.77 -23.55
C PRO A 98 -21.91 11.96 -23.28
N TRP A 99 -20.94 11.81 -22.37
CA TRP A 99 -20.13 12.92 -21.84
C TRP A 99 -18.82 13.16 -22.59
N GLU A 100 -18.63 12.50 -23.73
CA GLU A 100 -17.41 12.56 -24.56
C GLU A 100 -16.09 12.30 -23.79
N VAL A 101 -16.16 11.48 -22.74
CA VAL A 101 -15.00 11.11 -21.92
C VAL A 101 -13.95 10.41 -22.80
N PRO A 102 -12.66 10.81 -22.79
CA PRO A 102 -11.64 10.16 -23.59
C PRO A 102 -11.52 8.65 -23.31
N ASP A 103 -11.61 7.83 -24.35
CA ASP A 103 -11.35 6.39 -24.30
C ASP A 103 -9.86 6.11 -24.55
N TYR A 104 -9.17 5.73 -23.48
CA TYR A 104 -7.75 5.40 -23.50
C TYR A 104 -7.47 3.90 -23.68
N ARG A 105 -8.51 3.06 -23.78
CA ARG A 105 -8.31 1.62 -24.00
C ARG A 105 -7.58 1.39 -25.31
N SER A 106 -6.54 0.58 -25.22
CA SER A 106 -5.61 0.31 -26.30
C SER A 106 -5.81 -1.09 -26.83
N PRO A 107 -6.01 -1.28 -28.15
CA PRO A 107 -6.11 -2.61 -28.72
C PRO A 107 -4.81 -3.38 -28.46
N GLN A 108 -4.97 -4.59 -27.94
CA GLN A 108 -3.85 -5.47 -27.65
C GLN A 108 -3.23 -5.97 -28.96
N ARG A 109 -1.91 -5.87 -29.07
CA ARG A 109 -1.13 -6.57 -30.10
C ARG A 109 -0.20 -7.58 -29.44
N LEU A 110 0.09 -8.64 -30.19
CA LEU A 110 0.92 -9.77 -29.78
C LEU A 110 1.95 -10.02 -30.88
N ALA A 111 3.18 -10.32 -30.49
CA ALA A 111 4.22 -10.85 -31.37
C ALA A 111 5.04 -11.92 -30.66
N GLU A 112 5.48 -12.94 -31.40
CA GLU A 112 6.43 -13.92 -30.90
C GLU A 112 7.84 -13.33 -30.92
N ALA A 113 8.63 -13.67 -29.90
CA ALA A 113 10.03 -13.32 -29.79
C ALA A 113 10.78 -14.40 -29.00
N SER A 114 12.04 -14.14 -28.66
CA SER A 114 12.84 -15.06 -27.83
C SER A 114 13.65 -14.30 -26.81
N VAL A 115 13.82 -14.94 -25.65
CA VAL A 115 14.66 -14.45 -24.56
C VAL A 115 15.81 -15.40 -24.30
N LEU A 116 16.88 -14.86 -23.73
CA LEU A 116 17.96 -15.60 -23.09
C LEU A 116 17.64 -15.80 -21.61
N ARG A 117 18.19 -16.85 -21.02
CA ARG A 117 18.23 -16.99 -19.56
C ARG A 117 18.95 -15.79 -18.94
N GLY A 118 18.37 -15.20 -17.90
CA GLY A 118 18.87 -14.00 -17.25
C GLY A 118 18.22 -12.73 -17.78
N SER A 119 18.96 -11.63 -17.78
CA SER A 119 18.44 -10.31 -18.17
C SER A 119 18.34 -10.16 -19.70
N ASN A 120 17.22 -9.60 -20.16
CA ASN A 120 16.93 -9.30 -21.56
C ASN A 120 16.54 -7.83 -21.69
N SER A 121 17.21 -7.06 -22.53
CA SER A 121 16.95 -5.63 -22.65
C SER A 121 15.64 -5.37 -23.36
N VAL A 122 14.89 -4.40 -22.85
CA VAL A 122 13.65 -3.92 -23.46
C VAL A 122 13.75 -2.42 -23.65
N LEU A 123 13.53 -1.98 -24.89
CA LEU A 123 13.39 -0.57 -25.22
C LEU A 123 11.97 -0.39 -25.75
N ALA A 124 11.23 0.58 -25.22
CA ALA A 124 9.96 0.99 -25.75
C ALA A 124 10.04 2.45 -26.18
N ARG A 125 9.53 2.75 -27.38
CA ARG A 125 9.41 4.10 -27.93
C ARG A 125 7.93 4.41 -28.07
N PHE A 126 7.51 5.56 -27.56
CA PHE A 126 6.18 6.10 -27.73
C PHE A 126 6.25 7.49 -28.34
N VAL A 127 5.32 7.81 -29.25
CA VAL A 127 5.21 9.14 -29.87
C VAL A 127 3.97 9.84 -29.33
N HIS A 128 4.15 11.04 -28.80
CA HIS A 128 3.06 11.88 -28.33
C HIS A 128 2.21 12.34 -29.50
N SER A 129 0.92 12.04 -29.46
CA SER A 129 -0.05 12.51 -30.46
C SER A 129 -0.38 14.00 -30.28
N GLY A 130 -0.17 14.53 -29.07
CA GLY A 130 -0.38 15.95 -28.72
C GLY A 130 -1.83 16.41 -28.68
N ASP A 131 -2.77 15.50 -28.92
CA ASP A 131 -4.21 15.73 -28.75
C ASP A 131 -4.72 15.25 -27.39
N ARG A 132 -4.02 14.27 -26.78
CA ARG A 132 -4.47 13.55 -25.57
C ARG A 132 -3.30 13.01 -24.74
N ARG A 133 -3.63 12.54 -23.54
CA ARG A 133 -2.71 11.85 -22.65
C ARG A 133 -2.20 10.54 -23.25
N LEU A 134 -0.88 10.34 -23.21
CA LEU A 134 -0.23 9.16 -23.74
C LEU A 134 -0.24 8.04 -22.71
N ARG A 135 -0.96 6.95 -23.06
CA ARG A 135 -1.07 5.74 -22.26
C ARG A 135 -0.64 4.51 -23.03
N GLY A 136 -0.09 3.54 -22.33
CA GLY A 136 0.20 2.24 -22.93
C GLY A 136 0.64 1.19 -21.95
N TYR A 137 1.07 0.06 -22.48
CA TYR A 137 1.68 -1.03 -21.74
C TYR A 137 2.49 -1.90 -22.69
N PHE A 138 3.45 -2.62 -22.12
CA PHE A 138 4.04 -3.77 -22.76
C PHE A 138 4.35 -4.82 -21.69
N VAL A 139 4.24 -6.09 -22.02
CA VAL A 139 4.60 -7.21 -21.15
C VAL A 139 5.25 -8.32 -21.97
N VAL A 140 6.05 -9.14 -21.32
CA VAL A 140 6.69 -10.31 -21.92
C VAL A 140 6.25 -11.54 -21.15
N GLU A 141 5.59 -12.48 -21.80
CA GLU A 141 5.10 -13.72 -21.18
C GLU A 141 5.63 -14.95 -21.93
N SER A 142 5.54 -16.12 -21.30
CA SER A 142 5.97 -17.36 -21.95
C SER A 142 5.04 -17.70 -23.14
N ALA A 143 5.63 -18.02 -24.30
CA ALA A 143 4.85 -18.45 -25.46
C ALA A 143 4.20 -19.83 -25.28
N ASP A 144 4.83 -20.67 -24.45
CA ASP A 144 4.40 -22.04 -24.17
C ASP A 144 3.18 -22.12 -23.24
N LEU A 145 2.81 -21.01 -22.60
CA LEU A 145 1.68 -20.95 -21.68
C LEU A 145 0.50 -20.23 -22.33
N PRO A 146 -0.76 -20.49 -21.91
CA PRO A 146 -1.89 -19.67 -22.32
C PRO A 146 -1.67 -18.20 -21.95
N VAL A 147 -2.25 -17.29 -22.74
CA VAL A 147 -2.24 -15.85 -22.41
C VAL A 147 -2.92 -15.68 -21.06
N ASN A 148 -2.32 -14.88 -20.17
CA ASN A 148 -2.85 -14.69 -18.83
C ASN A 148 -4.30 -14.15 -18.90
N PRO A 149 -5.31 -14.88 -18.38
CA PRO A 149 -6.69 -14.49 -18.53
C PRO A 149 -7.01 -13.22 -17.73
N PRO A 150 -8.12 -12.53 -18.04
CA PRO A 150 -8.67 -11.52 -17.13
C PRO A 150 -8.85 -12.09 -15.73
N LEU A 151 -8.60 -11.26 -14.70
CA LEU A 151 -8.84 -11.67 -13.32
C LEU A 151 -10.34 -11.87 -13.07
N PRO A 152 -10.72 -12.85 -12.21
CA PRO A 152 -12.08 -12.95 -11.69
C PRO A 152 -12.55 -11.65 -11.05
N HIS A 153 -13.87 -11.40 -11.05
CA HIS A 153 -14.44 -10.16 -10.48
C HIS A 153 -14.19 -10.03 -8.97
N ASP A 154 -14.04 -11.14 -8.26
CA ASP A 154 -13.75 -11.21 -6.82
C ASP A 154 -12.24 -11.18 -6.49
N ALA A 155 -11.38 -11.12 -7.51
CA ALA A 155 -9.94 -10.99 -7.29
C ALA A 155 -9.56 -9.60 -6.75
N PRO A 156 -8.52 -9.50 -5.90
CA PRO A 156 -7.98 -8.21 -5.49
C PRO A 156 -7.61 -7.35 -6.71
N PRO A 157 -7.92 -6.04 -6.70
CA PRO A 157 -7.60 -5.15 -7.81
C PRO A 157 -6.10 -5.17 -8.10
N SER A 158 -5.71 -5.75 -9.22
CA SER A 158 -4.32 -5.90 -9.64
C SER A 158 -4.21 -6.02 -11.15
N LEU A 159 -3.01 -5.78 -11.69
CA LEU A 159 -2.72 -6.05 -13.10
C LEU A 159 -2.64 -7.56 -13.28
N ARG A 160 -3.49 -8.11 -14.16
CA ARG A 160 -3.56 -9.56 -14.44
C ARG A 160 -2.21 -10.18 -14.78
N TRP A 161 -1.33 -9.41 -15.44
CA TRP A 161 -0.10 -9.90 -16.04
C TRP A 161 0.83 -10.58 -15.06
N TRP A 162 0.92 -10.10 -13.82
CA TRP A 162 1.81 -10.68 -12.79
C TRP A 162 1.07 -11.50 -11.74
N ALA A 163 -0.22 -11.78 -11.98
CA ALA A 163 -1.06 -12.60 -11.12
C ALA A 163 -1.22 -14.02 -11.68
N GLY A 164 -1.71 -14.93 -10.83
CA GLY A 164 -1.99 -16.32 -11.18
C GLY A 164 -0.75 -17.21 -11.29
N ASP A 165 -0.97 -18.41 -11.86
CA ASP A 165 0.06 -19.47 -11.95
C ASP A 165 1.05 -19.26 -13.11
N CYS A 166 0.72 -18.38 -14.05
CA CYS A 166 1.51 -18.10 -15.26
C CYS A 166 1.84 -16.60 -15.39
N PRO A 167 2.57 -16.00 -14.45
CA PRO A 167 2.87 -14.57 -14.49
C PRO A 167 3.81 -14.22 -15.65
N ALA A 168 3.65 -13.03 -16.19
CA ALA A 168 4.59 -12.39 -17.10
C ALA A 168 5.96 -12.22 -16.43
N LEU A 169 7.00 -12.13 -17.26
CA LEU A 169 8.35 -11.86 -16.80
C LEU A 169 8.37 -10.52 -16.06
N SER A 170 9.08 -10.50 -14.93
CA SER A 170 9.19 -9.30 -14.11
C SER A 170 10.20 -8.33 -14.73
N PHE A 171 9.85 -7.05 -14.71
CA PHE A 171 10.77 -5.99 -15.08
C PHE A 171 11.91 -5.90 -14.08
N ASP A 172 13.12 -5.73 -14.59
CA ASP A 172 14.33 -5.54 -13.84
C ASP A 172 14.98 -4.22 -14.28
N PRO A 173 14.78 -3.12 -13.50
CA PRO A 173 15.37 -1.82 -13.80
C PRO A 173 16.88 -1.77 -13.53
N GLU A 174 17.47 -2.77 -12.87
CA GLU A 174 18.88 -2.80 -12.50
C GLU A 174 19.55 -4.08 -13.03
N PRO A 175 19.60 -4.27 -14.36
CA PRO A 175 20.13 -5.48 -14.96
C PRO A 175 21.59 -5.72 -14.54
N GLY A 176 21.88 -6.96 -14.14
CA GLY A 176 23.23 -7.37 -13.75
C GLY A 176 23.63 -6.96 -12.33
N ARG A 177 22.80 -6.22 -11.59
CA ARG A 177 23.02 -6.01 -10.16
C ARG A 177 22.84 -7.32 -9.41
N GLU A 178 23.84 -7.68 -8.62
CA GLU A 178 23.73 -8.85 -7.74
C GLU A 178 22.89 -8.52 -6.50
N PRO A 179 21.96 -9.42 -6.10
CA PRO A 179 21.18 -9.19 -4.89
C PRO A 179 22.02 -9.26 -3.61
N ASP A 180 21.95 -8.17 -2.85
CA ASP A 180 22.57 -8.04 -1.53
C ASP A 180 21.52 -7.74 -0.45
N TRP A 181 21.93 -7.92 0.80
CA TRP A 181 21.11 -7.68 1.99
C TRP A 181 20.81 -6.20 2.17
N THR A 182 19.52 -5.86 2.08
CA THR A 182 19.00 -4.52 2.36
C THR A 182 18.22 -4.52 3.67
N ASP A 183 18.42 -3.49 4.50
CA ASP A 183 17.69 -3.32 5.75
C ASP A 183 16.44 -2.46 5.53
N TYR A 184 15.29 -2.99 5.94
CA TYR A 184 14.01 -2.28 6.04
C TYR A 184 13.68 -2.15 7.52
N VAL A 185 13.44 -0.92 7.97
CA VAL A 185 13.14 -0.63 9.38
C VAL A 185 11.71 -0.12 9.50
N LEU A 186 10.91 -0.80 10.30
CA LEU A 186 9.52 -0.45 10.58
C LEU A 186 9.33 -0.16 12.07
N THR A 187 8.32 0.63 12.40
CA THR A 187 7.85 0.79 13.78
C THR A 187 6.83 -0.30 14.09
N THR A 188 7.03 -1.04 15.18
CA THR A 188 6.10 -2.09 15.62
C THR A 188 4.96 -1.51 16.45
N PRO A 189 3.76 -2.10 16.35
CA PRO A 189 2.71 -1.86 17.33
C PRO A 189 3.12 -2.28 18.75
N PRO A 190 2.57 -1.62 19.79
CA PRO A 190 2.73 -2.06 21.16
C PRO A 190 2.06 -3.43 21.35
N GLY A 191 2.64 -4.27 22.21
CA GLY A 191 2.14 -5.62 22.47
C GLY A 191 2.52 -6.65 21.40
N LEU A 192 3.54 -6.40 20.58
CA LEU A 192 3.94 -7.31 19.50
C LEU A 192 4.22 -8.73 20.01
N THR A 193 3.55 -9.74 19.43
CA THR A 193 3.77 -11.16 19.68
C THR A 193 4.22 -11.91 18.43
N GLY A 194 3.98 -11.36 17.23
CA GLY A 194 4.46 -11.99 16.01
C GLY A 194 4.40 -11.10 14.78
N VAL A 195 5.17 -11.48 13.77
CA VAL A 195 5.26 -10.81 12.47
C VAL A 195 5.14 -11.85 11.37
N THR A 196 4.35 -11.56 10.34
CA THR A 196 4.35 -12.31 9.08
C THR A 196 4.93 -11.43 7.98
N VAL A 197 5.90 -11.95 7.23
CA VAL A 197 6.48 -11.29 6.06
C VAL A 197 6.48 -12.26 4.89
N THR A 198 6.02 -11.83 3.72
CA THR A 198 6.08 -12.62 2.48
C THR A 198 6.97 -11.90 1.48
N VAL A 199 8.14 -12.47 1.17
CA VAL A 199 9.15 -11.86 0.27
C VAL A 199 9.56 -12.79 -0.88
N TYR A 200 9.95 -12.22 -2.02
CA TYR A 200 10.73 -12.92 -3.05
C TYR A 200 12.21 -12.87 -2.68
N GLY A 201 12.69 -13.91 -2.02
CA GLY A 201 14.09 -14.03 -1.56
C GLY A 201 14.20 -14.52 -0.11
N ASP A 202 15.31 -14.15 0.54
CA ASP A 202 15.59 -14.47 1.94
C ASP A 202 15.29 -13.27 2.85
N VAL A 203 14.74 -13.52 4.05
CA VAL A 203 14.53 -12.48 5.06
C VAL A 203 14.99 -12.93 6.44
N ARG A 204 15.59 -11.99 7.18
CA ARG A 204 15.91 -12.12 8.60
C ARG A 204 15.14 -11.08 9.39
N VAL A 205 14.49 -11.51 10.46
CA VAL A 205 13.60 -10.69 11.28
C VAL A 205 14.23 -10.45 12.65
N ARG A 206 14.29 -9.20 13.11
CA ARG A 206 14.75 -8.86 14.47
C ARG A 206 14.02 -7.62 14.99
N SER A 207 13.57 -7.66 16.24
CA SER A 207 13.00 -6.49 16.92
C SER A 207 14.04 -5.79 17.81
N ALA A 208 13.72 -4.59 18.28
CA ALA A 208 14.51 -3.89 19.28
C ALA A 208 14.64 -4.68 20.60
N ALA A 209 13.69 -5.57 20.90
CA ALA A 209 13.72 -6.43 22.08
C ALA A 209 14.56 -7.72 21.88
N GLY A 210 14.94 -8.05 20.64
CA GLY A 210 15.77 -9.21 20.34
C GLY A 210 15.33 -10.02 19.11
N ALA A 211 15.94 -11.19 18.96
CA ALA A 211 15.51 -12.15 17.94
C ALA A 211 14.17 -12.78 18.32
N PRO A 212 13.36 -13.26 17.34
CA PRO A 212 12.20 -14.08 17.61
C PRO A 212 12.57 -15.39 18.32
N ASP A 213 11.69 -15.88 19.18
CA ASP A 213 11.85 -17.18 19.84
C ASP A 213 11.61 -18.35 18.86
N ARG A 214 10.73 -18.13 17.87
CA ARG A 214 10.38 -19.12 16.87
C ARG A 214 10.24 -18.47 15.49
N ILE A 215 10.75 -19.15 14.48
CA ILE A 215 10.60 -18.76 13.08
C ILE A 215 10.12 -19.98 12.30
N ARG A 216 9.06 -19.79 11.50
CA ARG A 216 8.56 -20.77 10.53
C ARG A 216 8.65 -20.18 9.14
N THR A 217 9.01 -21.01 8.18
CA THR A 217 9.19 -20.60 6.79
C THR A 217 8.40 -21.53 5.88
N ALA A 218 7.68 -20.97 4.92
CA ALA A 218 6.97 -21.72 3.89
C ALA A 218 7.19 -21.07 2.52
N LEU A 219 7.25 -21.89 1.47
CA LEU A 219 7.19 -21.43 0.08
C LEU A 219 5.73 -21.30 -0.34
N THR A 220 5.39 -20.16 -0.94
CA THR A 220 4.08 -19.93 -1.55
C THR A 220 4.05 -20.48 -2.98
N THR A 221 2.86 -20.74 -3.53
CA THR A 221 2.67 -21.17 -4.93
C THR A 221 3.32 -20.22 -5.95
N GLY A 222 3.43 -18.93 -5.63
CA GLY A 222 4.07 -17.92 -6.49
C GLY A 222 5.59 -17.80 -6.32
N GLY A 223 6.25 -18.71 -5.61
CA GLY A 223 7.71 -18.69 -5.41
C GLY A 223 8.21 -17.74 -4.32
N ALA A 224 7.35 -16.90 -3.75
CA ALA A 224 7.70 -16.08 -2.59
C ALA A 224 7.83 -16.95 -1.32
N ARG A 225 8.69 -16.54 -0.40
CA ARG A 225 8.89 -17.13 0.92
C ARG A 225 8.09 -16.36 1.97
N ARG A 226 7.18 -17.06 2.64
CA ARG A 226 6.46 -16.59 3.83
C ARG A 226 7.25 -16.95 5.08
N VAL A 227 7.51 -15.96 5.92
CA VAL A 227 8.21 -16.10 7.21
C VAL A 227 7.30 -15.61 8.33
N ASP A 228 6.98 -16.52 9.23
CA ASP A 228 6.22 -16.28 10.45
C ASP A 228 7.18 -16.28 11.65
N ALA A 229 7.41 -15.11 12.24
CA ALA A 229 8.25 -14.91 13.41
C ALA A 229 7.40 -14.67 14.66
N GLU A 230 7.73 -15.30 15.78
CA GLU A 230 6.95 -15.27 17.02
C GLU A 230 7.85 -14.97 18.24
N TRP A 231 7.32 -14.20 19.18
CA TRP A 231 7.87 -13.95 20.51
C TRP A 231 6.94 -14.54 21.55
N ASN A 232 7.49 -15.35 22.45
CA ASN A 232 6.74 -16.00 23.54
C ASN A 232 6.21 -14.99 24.57
N ARG A 233 6.87 -13.82 24.66
CA ARG A 233 6.44 -12.70 25.50
C ARG A 233 6.13 -11.50 24.62
N ALA A 234 4.98 -10.88 24.87
CA ALA A 234 4.59 -9.66 24.19
C ALA A 234 5.62 -8.55 24.45
N ILE A 235 6.09 -7.92 23.37
CA ILE A 235 6.94 -6.74 23.46
C ILE A 235 6.02 -5.55 23.77
N SER A 236 6.07 -5.08 25.01
CA SER A 236 5.03 -4.19 25.56
C SER A 236 4.86 -2.89 24.79
N SER A 237 5.95 -2.27 24.37
CA SER A 237 5.95 -0.92 23.78
C SER A 237 6.29 -0.98 22.29
N SER A 238 5.93 0.07 21.56
CA SER A 238 6.40 0.24 20.17
C SER A 238 7.93 0.33 20.11
N GLY A 239 8.51 -0.15 19.02
CA GLY A 239 9.95 -0.14 18.80
C GLY A 239 10.32 -0.45 17.35
N ALA A 240 11.62 -0.51 17.06
CA ALA A 240 12.09 -0.82 15.72
C ALA A 240 11.99 -2.33 15.42
N LEU A 241 11.48 -2.67 14.25
CA LEU A 241 11.61 -3.97 13.60
C LEU A 241 12.55 -3.83 12.41
N ARG A 242 13.62 -4.59 12.39
CA ARG A 242 14.53 -4.68 11.25
C ARG A 242 14.23 -5.96 10.47
N LEU A 243 13.86 -5.78 9.20
CA LEU A 243 13.78 -6.83 8.20
C LEU A 243 14.99 -6.70 7.30
N ARG A 244 15.93 -7.62 7.41
CA ARG A 244 17.07 -7.69 6.49
C ARG A 244 16.67 -8.63 5.37
N VAL A 245 16.50 -8.11 4.16
CA VAL A 245 16.00 -8.85 3.00
C VAL A 245 17.09 -8.93 1.94
N ARG A 246 17.37 -10.14 1.46
CA ARG A 246 18.13 -10.36 0.24
C ARG A 246 17.13 -10.79 -0.83
N PRO A 247 16.76 -9.90 -1.75
CA PRO A 247 15.74 -10.21 -2.73
C PRO A 247 16.24 -11.21 -3.77
N ASP A 248 15.31 -11.83 -4.49
CA ASP A 248 15.63 -12.51 -5.75
C ASP A 248 16.03 -11.48 -6.83
N ALA A 249 16.80 -11.91 -7.84
CA ALA A 249 17.19 -11.03 -8.94
C ALA A 249 15.97 -10.40 -9.63
N GLY A 250 16.01 -9.09 -9.88
CA GLY A 250 14.90 -8.32 -10.45
C GLY A 250 13.80 -7.93 -9.46
N ARG A 251 13.88 -8.32 -8.18
CA ARG A 251 12.89 -7.99 -7.14
C ARG A 251 13.40 -6.90 -6.19
N TRP A 252 13.68 -5.72 -6.72
CA TRP A 252 14.30 -4.62 -5.98
C TRP A 252 13.34 -3.79 -5.13
N GLY A 253 13.86 -3.21 -4.05
CA GLY A 253 13.13 -2.24 -3.22
C GLY A 253 11.82 -2.82 -2.67
N GLY A 254 10.69 -2.14 -2.92
CA GLY A 254 9.37 -2.59 -2.48
C GLY A 254 8.90 -3.86 -3.19
N SER A 255 9.35 -4.14 -4.42
CA SER A 255 8.93 -5.32 -5.19
C SER A 255 9.45 -6.65 -4.62
N ALA A 256 10.37 -6.59 -3.65
CA ALA A 256 10.78 -7.73 -2.85
C ALA A 256 9.64 -8.27 -1.97
N PHE A 257 8.67 -7.43 -1.59
CA PHE A 257 7.54 -7.80 -0.75
C PHE A 257 6.33 -8.15 -1.61
N ARG A 258 5.74 -9.33 -1.34
CA ARG A 258 4.51 -9.76 -2.02
C ARG A 258 3.26 -9.16 -1.38
N GLU A 259 3.30 -8.97 -0.06
CA GLU A 259 2.18 -8.54 0.77
C GLU A 259 2.67 -7.56 1.85
N PRO A 260 1.78 -6.72 2.41
CA PRO A 260 2.11 -5.91 3.57
C PRO A 260 2.62 -6.76 4.74
N VAL A 261 3.52 -6.20 5.54
CA VAL A 261 4.00 -6.83 6.78
C VAL A 261 2.85 -6.88 7.78
N ALA A 262 2.46 -8.08 8.21
CA ALA A 262 1.37 -8.27 9.15
C ALA A 262 1.89 -8.45 10.58
N PHE A 263 1.28 -7.74 11.54
CA PHE A 263 1.62 -7.82 12.95
C PHE A 263 0.53 -8.57 13.73
N ARG A 264 0.94 -9.41 14.67
CA ARG A 264 0.08 -10.00 15.71
C ARG A 264 0.42 -9.34 17.03
N CYS A 265 -0.59 -8.88 17.75
CA CYS A 265 -0.43 -8.10 18.96
C CYS A 265 -1.30 -8.65 20.10
N ALA A 266 -0.77 -8.58 21.31
CA ALA A 266 -1.50 -8.68 22.56
C ALA A 266 -1.64 -7.28 23.19
N ASN A 267 -2.00 -7.23 24.48
CA ASN A 267 -2.01 -5.98 25.22
C ASN A 267 -0.60 -5.39 25.33
N GLY A 268 -0.49 -4.10 25.05
CA GLY A 268 0.76 -3.34 25.14
C GLY A 268 0.59 -2.03 25.92
N VAL A 269 1.68 -1.29 26.01
CA VAL A 269 1.73 0.05 26.61
C VAL A 269 1.99 1.06 25.51
N ALA A 270 1.03 1.95 25.30
CA ALA A 270 1.12 3.06 24.36
C ALA A 270 1.14 4.39 25.11
N ARG A 271 1.87 5.36 24.58
CA ARG A 271 1.67 6.77 24.95
C ARG A 271 0.43 7.30 24.26
N LEU A 272 -0.15 8.36 24.81
CA LEU A 272 -1.13 9.17 24.09
C LEU A 272 -0.44 9.84 22.89
N GLY A 273 -1.18 10.05 21.81
CA GLY A 273 -0.65 10.60 20.56
C GLY A 273 -1.18 9.87 19.34
N ASP A 274 -0.66 10.28 18.19
CA ASP A 274 -1.07 9.74 16.89
C ASP A 274 -0.65 8.26 16.76
N TRP A 275 -1.59 7.40 16.36
CA TRP A 275 -1.34 5.98 16.17
C TRP A 275 -0.27 5.67 15.11
N SER A 276 -0.04 6.56 14.16
CA SER A 276 1.06 6.42 13.19
C SER A 276 2.44 6.35 13.85
N TRP A 277 2.64 6.99 15.00
CA TRP A 277 3.92 6.98 15.72
C TRP A 277 4.20 5.69 16.46
N ILE A 278 3.19 4.83 16.62
CA ILE A 278 3.28 3.57 17.35
C ILE A 278 3.05 2.37 16.44
N GLY A 279 3.39 2.48 15.14
CA GLY A 279 3.33 1.35 14.21
C GLY A 279 1.92 0.99 13.75
N LEU A 280 0.95 1.88 13.93
CA LEU A 280 -0.45 1.70 13.54
C LEU A 280 -0.87 2.70 12.44
N ALA A 281 0.09 3.16 11.61
CA ALA A 281 -0.16 4.15 10.55
C ALA A 281 -1.22 3.73 9.52
N ALA A 282 -1.32 2.42 9.24
CA ALA A 282 -2.29 1.83 8.31
C ALA A 282 -3.51 1.22 9.02
N TYR A 283 -3.64 1.40 10.35
CA TYR A 283 -4.72 0.78 11.12
C TYR A 283 -5.98 1.64 11.07
N SER A 284 -7.08 1.02 10.67
CA SER A 284 -8.43 1.58 10.83
C SER A 284 -9.27 0.63 11.68
N GLY A 285 -9.87 1.16 12.74
CA GLY A 285 -10.63 0.37 13.70
C GLY A 285 -10.66 1.04 15.07
N ALA A 286 -10.85 0.23 16.11
CA ALA A 286 -10.90 0.69 17.49
C ALA A 286 -9.70 0.20 18.31
N ALA A 287 -9.25 0.99 19.28
CA ALA A 287 -8.31 0.57 20.30
C ALA A 287 -8.78 1.03 21.69
N THR A 288 -8.67 0.15 22.69
CA THR A 288 -9.07 0.45 24.07
C THR A 288 -7.86 0.79 24.93
N TYR A 289 -7.84 2.00 25.45
CA TYR A 289 -6.91 2.46 26.48
C TYR A 289 -7.48 2.15 27.86
N THR A 290 -6.68 1.53 28.73
CA THR A 290 -7.07 1.26 30.12
C THR A 290 -6.06 1.90 31.07
N ARG A 291 -6.55 2.66 32.05
CA ARG A 291 -5.73 3.21 33.13
C ARG A 291 -6.42 3.03 34.47
N THR A 292 -5.69 2.55 35.46
CA THR A 292 -6.13 2.59 36.85
C THR A 292 -5.55 3.84 37.52
N ILE A 293 -6.40 4.64 38.16
CA ILE A 293 -6.01 5.80 38.95
C ILE A 293 -6.43 5.60 40.42
N THR A 294 -5.71 6.22 41.35
CA THR A 294 -6.04 6.19 42.78
C THR A 294 -6.37 7.58 43.28
N ILE A 295 -7.59 7.79 43.77
CA ILE A 295 -8.06 9.06 44.32
C ILE A 295 -8.02 9.00 45.85
N ARG A 296 -7.32 9.93 46.49
CA ARG A 296 -7.06 9.90 47.95
C ARG A 296 -8.26 10.31 48.81
N ARG A 297 -9.14 11.15 48.27
CA ARG A 297 -10.32 11.69 48.97
C ARG A 297 -11.60 11.40 48.18
N VAL A 298 -12.75 11.58 48.81
CA VAL A 298 -14.01 11.67 48.08
C VAL A 298 -14.00 12.99 47.30
N LEU A 299 -14.39 12.97 46.04
CA LEU A 299 -14.55 14.18 45.24
C LEU A 299 -16.00 14.65 45.43
N GLU A 300 -16.15 15.81 46.07
CA GLU A 300 -17.45 16.48 46.21
C GLU A 300 -17.71 17.37 45.00
N GLY A 301 -18.99 17.61 44.70
CA GLY A 301 -19.39 18.43 43.56
C GLY A 301 -19.22 17.73 42.21
N ARG A 302 -19.15 18.55 41.16
CA ARG A 302 -19.13 18.08 39.78
C ARG A 302 -17.74 17.58 39.39
N VAL A 303 -17.65 16.37 38.87
CA VAL A 303 -16.39 15.78 38.38
C VAL A 303 -16.50 15.58 36.87
N ARG A 304 -15.52 16.10 36.13
CA ARG A 304 -15.47 16.04 34.67
C ARG A 304 -14.20 15.32 34.21
N LEU A 305 -14.34 14.45 33.22
CA LEU A 305 -13.21 13.84 32.52
C LEU A 305 -13.18 14.36 31.09
N SER A 306 -12.14 15.12 30.76
CA SER A 306 -11.85 15.59 29.41
C SER A 306 -10.84 14.65 28.75
N LEU A 307 -11.14 14.20 27.53
CA LEU A 307 -10.20 13.40 26.73
C LEU A 307 -9.19 14.26 25.96
N GLY A 308 -9.34 15.59 26.01
CA GLY A 308 -8.61 16.49 25.14
C GLY A 308 -8.95 16.22 23.69
N GLU A 309 -7.93 16.01 22.87
CA GLU A 309 -8.09 15.75 21.45
C GLU A 309 -8.20 14.25 21.14
N VAL A 310 -9.17 13.88 20.30
CA VAL A 310 -9.47 12.51 19.87
C VAL A 310 -9.67 12.50 18.36
N CYS A 311 -9.12 11.49 17.68
CA CYS A 311 -9.39 11.25 16.27
C CYS A 311 -9.87 9.80 16.07
N ALA A 312 -11.15 9.50 15.83
CA ALA A 312 -12.28 10.42 15.56
C ALA A 312 -13.38 10.39 16.64
N THR A 313 -13.64 9.22 17.24
CA THR A 313 -14.73 9.04 18.23
C THR A 313 -14.20 8.30 19.46
N ALA A 314 -14.85 8.48 20.60
CA ALA A 314 -14.45 7.79 21.83
C ALA A 314 -15.64 7.39 22.72
N SER A 315 -15.54 6.23 23.36
CA SER A 315 -16.47 5.75 24.38
C SER A 315 -15.76 5.62 25.74
N LEU A 316 -16.35 6.18 26.79
CA LEU A 316 -15.79 6.18 28.14
C LEU A 316 -16.53 5.19 29.04
N THR A 317 -15.77 4.31 29.70
CA THR A 317 -16.25 3.43 30.76
C THR A 317 -15.46 3.69 32.05
N VAL A 318 -16.16 3.87 33.17
CA VAL A 318 -15.57 4.12 34.50
C VAL A 318 -16.05 3.04 35.44
N ASN A 319 -15.11 2.33 36.08
CA ASN A 319 -15.40 1.26 37.04
C ASN A 319 -16.37 0.18 36.50
N GLY A 320 -16.28 -0.12 35.20
CA GLY A 320 -17.16 -1.07 34.50
C GLY A 320 -18.51 -0.51 34.07
N GLN A 321 -18.82 0.77 34.37
CA GLN A 321 -20.04 1.44 33.94
C GLN A 321 -19.76 2.34 32.73
N LEU A 322 -20.49 2.11 31.63
CA LEU A 322 -20.47 2.99 30.46
C LEU A 322 -21.00 4.37 30.83
N VAL A 323 -20.21 5.41 30.58
CA VAL A 323 -20.57 6.81 30.80
C VAL A 323 -21.23 7.40 29.55
N GLY A 324 -20.69 7.06 28.38
CA GLY A 324 -21.24 7.48 27.09
C GLY A 324 -20.20 7.49 25.97
N THR A 325 -20.61 8.02 24.82
CA THR A 325 -19.79 8.12 23.59
C THR A 325 -19.80 9.56 23.08
N THR A 326 -18.67 10.00 22.53
CA THR A 326 -18.49 11.32 21.91
C THR A 326 -18.02 11.17 20.46
N MET A 327 -18.58 11.99 19.57
CA MET A 327 -18.23 12.01 18.14
C MET A 327 -17.67 13.35 17.67
N SER A 328 -17.76 14.40 18.49
CA SER A 328 -17.27 15.74 18.17
C SER A 328 -16.78 16.46 19.43
N PRO A 329 -15.79 17.36 19.31
CA PRO A 329 -15.37 18.20 20.42
C PRO A 329 -16.52 19.08 20.98
N PRO A 330 -16.47 19.44 22.27
CA PRO A 330 -15.50 18.98 23.27
C PRO A 330 -15.74 17.53 23.71
N HIS A 331 -14.68 16.73 23.79
CA HIS A 331 -14.73 15.32 24.22
C HIS A 331 -14.72 15.20 25.76
N GLU A 332 -15.81 15.63 26.39
CA GLU A 332 -15.93 15.72 27.84
C GLU A 332 -17.10 14.91 28.39
N PHE A 333 -16.89 14.31 29.57
CA PHE A 333 -17.87 13.47 30.24
C PHE A 333 -18.09 13.93 31.67
N ASP A 334 -19.35 13.98 32.10
CA ASP A 334 -19.70 14.11 33.50
C ASP A 334 -19.55 12.74 34.18
N VAL A 335 -18.60 12.63 35.10
CA VAL A 335 -18.29 11.40 35.84
C VAL A 335 -18.61 11.54 37.33
N THR A 336 -19.46 12.52 37.67
CA THR A 336 -19.93 12.77 39.03
C THR A 336 -20.57 11.51 39.61
N GLY A 337 -20.19 11.14 40.83
CA GLY A 337 -20.68 9.92 41.50
C GLY A 337 -20.09 8.59 40.98
N LEU A 338 -19.40 8.59 39.83
CA LEU A 338 -18.76 7.39 39.28
C LEU A 338 -17.33 7.18 39.80
N ILE A 339 -16.64 8.28 40.10
CA ILE A 339 -15.31 8.27 40.70
C ILE A 339 -15.41 8.09 42.22
N ARG A 340 -14.68 7.11 42.76
CA ARG A 340 -14.71 6.71 44.17
C ARG A 340 -13.38 7.00 44.85
N ARG A 341 -13.37 7.10 46.19
CA ARG A 341 -12.10 7.08 46.95
C ARG A 341 -11.39 5.73 46.73
N GLY A 342 -10.09 5.75 46.51
CA GLY A 342 -9.28 4.59 46.22
C GLY A 342 -9.17 4.32 44.72
N ARG A 343 -9.18 3.03 44.35
CA ARG A 343 -8.92 2.54 43.00
C ARG A 343 -10.10 2.83 42.06
N ASN A 344 -9.82 3.47 40.92
CA ASN A 344 -10.77 3.65 39.82
C ASN A 344 -10.17 3.15 38.51
N VAL A 345 -10.94 2.40 37.74
CA VAL A 345 -10.54 1.91 36.40
C VAL A 345 -11.22 2.77 35.36
N ILE A 346 -10.42 3.39 34.50
CA ILE A 346 -10.87 4.20 33.37
C ILE A 346 -10.53 3.44 32.10
N GLN A 347 -11.53 3.21 31.25
CA GLN A 347 -11.38 2.61 29.93
C GLN A 347 -11.91 3.57 28.87
N ILE A 348 -11.11 3.84 27.86
CA ILE A 348 -11.45 4.73 26.75
C ILE A 348 -11.23 3.94 25.47
N GLU A 349 -12.31 3.57 24.80
CA GLU A 349 -12.25 3.02 23.45
C GLU A 349 -12.24 4.16 22.46
N VAL A 350 -11.24 4.21 21.58
CA VAL A 350 -11.15 5.21 20.50
C VAL A 350 -11.26 4.50 19.17
N ALA A 351 -12.07 5.03 18.26
CA ALA A 351 -12.17 4.56 16.89
C ALA A 351 -11.84 5.70 15.90
N ASN A 352 -10.97 5.42 14.92
CA ASN A 352 -10.69 6.32 13.80
C ASN A 352 -11.60 6.00 12.61
N THR A 353 -11.34 6.65 11.47
CA THR A 353 -12.06 6.40 10.21
C THR A 353 -11.37 5.28 9.41
N LEU A 354 -11.95 4.90 8.27
CA LEU A 354 -11.34 3.97 7.32
C LEU A 354 -10.17 4.58 6.50
N ALA A 355 -9.86 5.86 6.67
CA ALA A 355 -8.87 6.56 5.85
C ALA A 355 -7.48 5.91 5.90
N ASN A 356 -7.02 5.47 7.07
CA ASN A 356 -5.72 4.81 7.24
C ASN A 356 -5.64 3.45 6.51
N PHE A 357 -6.73 2.69 6.47
CA PHE A 357 -6.80 1.48 5.65
C PHE A 357 -6.79 1.82 4.16
N TYR A 358 -7.63 2.79 3.75
CA TYR A 358 -7.75 3.20 2.37
C TYR A 358 -6.48 3.83 1.81
N SER A 359 -5.62 4.44 2.63
CA SER A 359 -4.33 4.98 2.18
C SER A 359 -3.30 3.91 1.80
N THR A 360 -3.58 2.65 2.10
CA THR A 360 -2.80 1.51 1.56
C THR A 360 -3.26 1.09 0.16
N LEU A 361 -4.40 1.63 -0.27
CA LEU A 361 -5.00 1.38 -1.56
C LEU A 361 -4.85 2.61 -2.44
N PRO A 362 -4.82 2.41 -3.76
CA PRO A 362 -4.67 3.50 -4.68
C PRO A 362 -5.99 4.25 -4.88
N THR A 363 -6.28 5.20 -4.00
CA THR A 363 -7.55 5.90 -3.99
C THR A 363 -7.38 7.41 -3.82
N PRO A 364 -8.15 8.22 -4.59
CA PRO A 364 -8.19 9.67 -4.39
C PRO A 364 -9.06 10.08 -3.19
N TYR A 365 -9.67 9.13 -2.46
CA TYR A 365 -10.67 9.43 -1.42
C TYR A 365 -10.07 9.58 -0.02
N VAL A 366 -8.74 9.57 0.10
CA VAL A 366 -8.05 9.93 1.34
C VAL A 366 -7.51 11.34 1.19
N LEU A 367 -8.11 12.27 1.92
CA LEU A 367 -7.71 13.68 1.92
C LEU A 367 -6.69 13.95 3.02
N ASP A 368 -5.93 15.03 2.83
CA ASP A 368 -4.98 15.54 3.83
C ASP A 368 -5.70 15.77 5.18
N GLY A 369 -5.06 15.29 6.25
CA GLY A 369 -5.58 15.38 7.62
C GLY A 369 -6.51 14.23 8.05
N GLN A 370 -6.97 13.38 7.13
CA GLN A 370 -7.85 12.25 7.49
C GLN A 370 -7.13 11.05 8.11
N LEU A 371 -5.80 11.00 8.03
CA LEU A 371 -4.96 9.91 8.55
C LEU A 371 -4.67 10.03 10.05
N ARG A 372 -4.94 11.20 10.64
CA ARG A 372 -4.71 11.46 12.05
C ARG A 372 -5.64 10.59 12.88
N SER A 373 -5.10 9.86 13.86
CA SER A 373 -5.85 8.83 14.58
C SER A 373 -5.37 8.64 16.02
N GLY A 374 -6.29 8.29 16.92
CA GLY A 374 -5.99 7.88 18.28
C GLY A 374 -6.44 8.85 19.38
N LEU A 375 -6.05 8.51 20.62
CA LEU A 375 -6.24 9.34 21.80
C LEU A 375 -5.05 10.27 21.95
N LEU A 376 -5.19 11.51 21.49
CA LEU A 376 -4.10 12.47 21.40
C LEU A 376 -3.89 13.18 22.75
N GLY A 377 -4.99 13.41 23.47
CA GLY A 377 -4.95 13.99 24.81
C GLY A 377 -4.80 15.52 24.81
N PRO A 378 -4.40 16.12 25.95
CA PRO A 378 -4.22 15.46 27.24
C PRO A 378 -5.55 14.97 27.83
N VAL A 379 -5.51 13.86 28.58
CA VAL A 379 -6.67 13.38 29.35
C VAL A 379 -6.61 14.00 30.75
N ILE A 380 -7.65 14.75 31.13
CA ILE A 380 -7.69 15.54 32.36
C ILE A 380 -8.94 15.19 33.15
N LEU A 381 -8.77 14.83 34.44
CA LEU A 381 -9.85 14.73 35.40
C LEU A 381 -9.87 16.01 36.24
N SER A 382 -10.95 16.78 36.17
CA SER A 382 -11.16 17.99 36.97
C SER A 382 -12.35 17.80 37.92
N HIS A 383 -12.28 18.43 39.09
CA HIS A 383 -13.39 18.48 40.03
C HIS A 383 -13.67 19.94 40.39
N GLY A 384 -14.94 20.34 40.37
CA GLY A 384 -15.38 21.67 40.77
C GLY A 384 -15.64 21.71 42.28
N GLY A 385 -14.69 22.29 43.02
CA GLY A 385 -14.84 22.57 44.45
C GLY A 385 -13.51 22.91 45.11
N GLY A 386 -13.30 24.20 45.39
CA GLY A 386 -12.18 24.75 46.19
C GLY A 386 -10.86 24.89 45.46
#